data_AF-G7W3Y2-F1
#
_entry.id   AF-G7W3Y2-F1
#
_cell.length_a   1.000
_cell.length_b   1.000
_cell.length_c   1.000
_cell.angle_alpha   90.00
_cell.angle_beta   90.00
_cell.angle_gamma   90.00
#
_symmetry.space_group_name_H-M   'P 1'
#
loop_
_entity.id
_entity.type
_entity.pdbx_description
1 polymer ?
#
loop_
_entity_poly.entity_id
_entity_poly.type
_entity_poly.pdbx_seq_one_letter_code
_entity_poly.pdbx_strand_id
1 'polypeptide(L)'
;MIYLVFQQLNPLVPTLLICPLIAIIIGMMCAILHSRVTLALGAALLLPLLFITTNIATIKSNLDSWAMYGIIYALMTYGAFRITSRARS
;
A
#
# COMPACT_ATOMS: atom_id res chain seq x y z
N MET A 1 5.79 -11.43 10.11
CA MET A 1 5.22 -12.12 11.28
C MET A 1 3.67 -12.09 11.33
N ILE A 2 2.96 -11.75 10.23
CA ILE A 2 1.50 -11.95 10.09
C ILE A 2 1.15 -13.34 9.51
N TYR A 3 2.08 -13.96 8.78
CA TYR A 3 1.95 -15.32 8.24
C TYR A 3 1.83 -16.44 9.29
N LEU A 4 2.20 -16.18 10.56
CA LEU A 4 2.02 -17.15 11.65
C LEU A 4 0.59 -17.15 12.22
N VAL A 5 -0.13 -16.04 12.11
CA VAL A 5 -1.52 -15.91 12.60
C VAL A 5 -2.54 -16.31 11.53
N PHE A 6 -2.16 -16.24 10.26
CA PHE A 6 -3.05 -16.45 9.13
C PHE A 6 -2.54 -17.50 8.13
N GLN A 7 -2.12 -18.67 8.63
CA GLN A 7 -1.59 -19.76 7.79
C GLN A 7 -2.56 -20.26 6.71
N GLN A 8 -3.86 -19.93 6.79
CA GLN A 8 -4.89 -20.31 5.82
C GLN A 8 -5.37 -19.17 4.91
N LEU A 9 -4.93 -17.93 5.10
CA LEU A 9 -5.36 -16.86 4.19
C LEU A 9 -4.57 -16.95 2.91
N ASN A 10 -5.32 -17.08 1.82
CA ASN A 10 -4.78 -17.00 0.49
C ASN A 10 -3.97 -15.69 0.36
N PRO A 11 -2.68 -15.74 -0.02
CA PRO A 11 -1.81 -14.56 -0.14
C PRO A 11 -2.33 -13.51 -1.12
N LEU A 12 -3.33 -13.86 -1.94
CA LEU A 12 -4.07 -12.92 -2.77
C LEU A 12 -4.92 -11.94 -1.96
N VAL A 13 -5.46 -12.32 -0.80
CA VAL A 13 -6.33 -11.45 0.02
C VAL A 13 -5.60 -10.22 0.56
N PRO A 14 -4.43 -10.34 1.22
CA PRO A 14 -3.70 -9.16 1.68
C PRO A 14 -3.24 -8.28 0.52
N THR A 15 -2.88 -8.87 -0.62
CA THR A 15 -2.39 -8.16 -1.80
C THR A 15 -3.51 -7.44 -2.57
N LEU A 16 -4.67 -8.07 -2.76
CA LEU A 16 -5.74 -7.55 -3.62
C LEU A 16 -6.84 -6.81 -2.85
N LEU A 17 -6.95 -7.01 -1.54
CA LEU A 17 -7.98 -6.38 -0.72
C LEU A 17 -7.37 -5.44 0.32
N ILE A 18 -6.52 -5.98 1.21
CA ILE A 18 -6.08 -5.26 2.40
C ILE A 18 -5.14 -4.12 2.04
N CYS A 19 -4.10 -4.37 1.23
CA CYS A 19 -3.14 -3.34 0.83
C CYS A 19 -3.82 -2.19 0.05
N PRO A 20 -4.67 -2.45 -0.97
CA PRO A 20 -5.43 -1.42 -1.66
C PRO A 20 -6.31 -0.58 -0.73
N LEU A 21 -7.02 -1.21 0.21
CA LEU A 21 -7.85 -0.52 1.20
C LEU A 21 -7.02 0.41 2.08
N ILE A 22 -5.90 -0.07 2.61
CA ILE A 22 -5.00 0.75 3.42
C ILE A 22 -4.41 1.91 2.59
N ALA A 23 -4.00 1.65 1.35
CA ALA A 23 -3.47 2.67 0.45
C ALA A 23 -4.48 3.80 0.19
N ILE A 24 -5.76 3.46 -0.01
CA ILE A 24 -6.85 4.44 -0.14
C ILE A 24 -7.01 5.23 1.17
N ILE A 25 -7.08 4.56 2.33
CA ILE A 25 -7.22 5.20 3.64
C ILE A 25 -6.09 6.20 3.90
N ILE A 26 -4.84 5.83 3.59
CA ILE A 26 -3.68 6.73 3.70
C ILE A 26 -3.89 7.97 2.82
N GLY A 27 -4.34 7.79 1.58
CA GLY A 27 -4.60 8.90 0.64
C GLY A 27 -5.68 9.86 1.17
N MET A 28 -6.79 9.31 1.68
CA MET A 28 -7.88 10.09 2.28
C MET A 28 -7.43 10.84 3.53
N MET A 29 -6.72 10.17 4.44
CA MET A 29 -6.19 10.79 5.66
C MET A 29 -5.20 11.91 5.35
N CYS A 30 -4.32 11.72 4.36
CA CYS A 30 -3.39 12.77 3.94
C CYS A 30 -4.11 14.00 3.36
N ALA A 31 -5.19 13.78 2.59
CA ALA A 31 -6.02 14.86 2.07
C ALA A 31 -6.74 15.61 3.20
N ILE A 32 -7.20 14.89 4.23
CA ILE A 32 -7.88 15.48 5.40
C ILE A 32 -6.91 16.30 6.26
N LEU A 33 -5.69 15.82 6.44
CA LEU A 33 -4.66 16.42 7.30
C LEU A 33 -3.79 17.47 6.57
N HIS A 34 -4.07 17.77 5.30
CA HIS A 34 -3.26 18.67 4.45
C HIS A 34 -1.76 18.29 4.43
N SER A 35 -1.45 17.01 4.61
CA SER A 35 -0.07 16.53 4.64
C SER A 35 0.49 16.39 3.23
N ARG A 36 1.83 16.40 3.14
CA ARG A 36 2.52 16.25 1.86
C ARG A 36 2.19 14.89 1.25
N VAL A 37 1.53 14.89 0.09
CA VAL A 37 1.15 13.68 -0.65
C VAL A 37 2.35 12.75 -0.92
N THR A 38 3.56 13.31 -1.03
CA THR A 38 4.81 12.54 -1.18
C THR A 38 5.06 11.56 -0.03
N LEU A 39 4.68 11.90 1.20
CA LEU A 39 4.80 10.99 2.36
C LEU A 39 3.80 9.84 2.27
N ALA A 40 2.57 10.11 1.84
CA ALA A 40 1.55 9.09 1.60
C ALA A 40 1.96 8.11 0.48
N LEU A 41 2.53 8.63 -0.61
CA LEU A 41 3.05 7.79 -1.70
C LEU A 41 4.22 6.92 -1.26
N GLY A 42 5.13 7.48 -0.46
CA GLY A 42 6.22 6.71 0.16
C GLY A 42 5.68 5.57 1.04
N ALA A 43 4.70 5.86 1.89
CA ALA A 43 4.06 4.83 2.72
C ALA A 43 3.38 3.75 1.86
N ALA A 44 2.67 4.13 0.79
CA ALA A 44 2.01 3.21 -0.13
C ALA A 44 2.98 2.28 -0.89
N LEU A 45 4.17 2.78 -1.26
CA LEU A 45 5.23 1.97 -1.87
C LEU A 45 5.85 0.96 -0.89
N LEU A 46 5.80 1.23 0.41
CA LEU A 46 6.33 0.35 1.45
C LEU A 46 5.31 -0.72 1.90
N LEU A 47 4.02 -0.54 1.61
CA LEU A 47 2.98 -1.51 1.96
C LEU A 47 3.24 -2.95 1.50
N PRO A 48 3.64 -3.21 0.24
CA PRO A 48 3.91 -4.58 -0.21
C PRO A 48 5.11 -5.19 0.52
N LEU A 49 6.07 -4.38 0.99
CA LEU A 49 7.22 -4.88 1.73
C LEU A 49 6.80 -5.51 3.06
N LEU A 50 5.73 -5.03 3.72
CA LEU A 50 5.22 -5.62 4.97
C LEU A 50 4.88 -7.12 4.84
N PHE A 51 4.57 -7.56 3.61
CA PHE A 51 4.20 -8.95 3.31
C PHE A 51 5.35 -9.76 2.69
N ILE A 52 6.32 -9.10 2.03
CA ILE A 52 7.41 -9.77 1.30
C ILE A 52 8.72 -9.84 2.11
N THR A 53 8.87 -9.00 3.15
CA THR A 53 10.11 -8.81 3.94
C THR A 53 10.49 -9.96 4.90
N THR A 54 10.12 -11.21 4.60
CA THR A 54 10.47 -12.35 5.48
C THR A 54 11.96 -12.71 5.43
N ASN A 55 12.64 -12.48 4.30
CA ASN A 55 14.09 -12.63 4.15
C ASN A 55 14.60 -11.79 2.95
N ILE A 56 15.86 -11.34 2.97
CA ILE A 56 16.50 -10.57 1.89
C ILE A 56 16.47 -11.33 0.55
N ALA A 57 16.62 -12.66 0.60
CA ALA A 57 16.50 -13.52 -0.59
C ALA A 57 15.09 -13.45 -1.20
N THR A 58 14.05 -13.43 -0.37
CA THR A 58 12.64 -13.32 -0.78
C THR A 58 12.34 -11.94 -1.38
N ILE A 59 12.95 -10.87 -0.83
CA ILE A 59 12.81 -9.52 -1.38
C ILE A 59 13.41 -9.45 -2.79
N LYS A 60 14.61 -10.00 -2.99
CA LYS A 60 15.26 -10.01 -4.31
C LYS A 60 14.45 -10.80 -5.35
N SER A 61 13.87 -11.94 -4.98
CA SER A 61 13.07 -12.75 -5.90
C SER A 61 11.67 -12.18 -6.19
N ASN A 62 11.18 -11.24 -5.36
CA ASN A 62 9.87 -10.62 -5.50
C ASN A 62 9.97 -9.10 -5.74
N LEU A 63 11.12 -8.61 -6.20
CA LEU A 63 11.34 -7.19 -6.44
C LEU A 63 10.39 -6.65 -7.51
N ASP A 64 10.15 -7.43 -8.56
CA ASP A 64 9.25 -7.08 -9.66
C ASP A 64 7.81 -6.94 -9.16
N SER A 65 7.37 -7.91 -8.35
CA SER A 65 6.07 -7.87 -7.68
C SER A 65 5.95 -6.67 -6.76
N TRP A 66 6.98 -6.38 -5.96
CA TRP A 66 7.01 -5.20 -5.10
C TRP A 66 6.86 -3.90 -5.89
N ALA A 67 7.61 -3.74 -6.99
CA ALA A 67 7.55 -2.55 -7.83
C ALA A 67 6.16 -2.40 -8.47
N MET A 68 5.63 -3.48 -9.05
CA MET A 68 4.30 -3.48 -9.68
C MET A 68 3.20 -3.11 -8.69
N TYR A 69 3.09 -3.84 -7.57
CA TYR A 69 2.06 -3.59 -6.56
C TYR A 69 2.27 -2.25 -5.86
N GLY A 70 3.51 -1.86 -5.58
CA GLY A 70 3.83 -0.58 -4.97
C GLY A 70 3.41 0.61 -5.84
N ILE A 71 3.62 0.54 -7.16
CA ILE A 71 3.16 1.56 -8.11
C ILE A 71 1.62 1.61 -8.12
N ILE A 72 0.95 0.46 -8.17
CA ILE A 72 -0.51 0.39 -8.16
C ILE A 72 -1.06 1.06 -6.89
N TYR A 73 -0.52 0.72 -5.72
CA TYR A 73 -0.96 1.31 -4.45
C TYR A 73 -0.67 2.81 -4.39
N ALA A 74 0.47 3.27 -4.88
CA ALA A 74 0.79 4.69 -4.96
C ALA A 74 -0.21 5.45 -5.85
N LEU A 75 -0.60 4.88 -7.00
CA LEU A 75 -1.64 5.47 -7.86
C LEU A 75 -3.00 5.53 -7.15
N MET A 76 -3.37 4.48 -6.42
CA MET A 76 -4.61 4.46 -5.64
C MET A 76 -4.61 5.51 -4.52
N THR A 77 -3.49 5.63 -3.79
CA THR A 77 -3.30 6.65 -2.76
C THR A 77 -3.39 8.06 -3.35
N TYR A 78 -2.75 8.30 -4.50
CA TYR A 78 -2.82 9.59 -5.20
C TYR A 78 -4.25 9.90 -5.66
N GLY A 79 -4.93 8.93 -6.26
CA GLY A 79 -6.32 9.05 -6.69
C GLY A 79 -7.25 9.39 -5.52
N ALA A 80 -7.16 8.64 -4.43
CA ALA A 80 -7.91 8.89 -3.20
C ALA A 80 -7.63 10.29 -2.64
N PHE A 81 -6.35 10.69 -2.55
CA PHE A 81 -5.96 12.02 -2.12
C PHE A 81 -6.62 13.11 -2.98
N ARG A 82 -6.52 13.01 -4.31
CA ARG A 82 -7.07 14.01 -5.24
C ARG A 82 -8.59 14.09 -5.17
N ILE A 83 -9.29 12.96 -5.09
CA ILE A 83 -10.75 12.90 -4.98
C ILE A 83 -11.19 13.55 -3.67
N THR A 84 -10.59 13.15 -2.54
CA THR A 84 -10.93 13.69 -1.22
C THR A 84 -10.60 15.18 -1.10
N SER A 85 -9.45 15.64 -1.62
CA SER A 85 -9.10 17.06 -1.62
C SER A 85 -10.05 17.89 -2.47
N ARG A 86 -10.49 17.38 -3.63
CA ARG A 86 -11.47 18.08 -4.49
C ARG A 86 -12.86 18.15 -3.87
N ALA A 87 -13.31 17.07 -3.22
CA ALA A 87 -14.62 17.05 -2.54
C ALA A 87 -14.69 18.01 -1.33
N ARG A 88 -13.56 18.49 -0.84
CA ARG A 88 -13.44 19.43 0.28
C ARG A 88 -13.27 20.90 -0.14
N SER A 89 -12.95 21.16 -1.41
CA SER A 89 -12.75 22.50 -1.97
C SER A 89 -14.05 23.09 -2.48
#